data_AF-A0A447TZY8-F1
#
_entry.id   AF-A0A447TZY8-F1
#
_cell.length_a   1.000
_cell.length_b   1.000
_cell.length_c   1.000
_cell.angle_alpha   90.00
_cell.angle_beta   90.00
_cell.angle_gamma   90.00
#
_symmetry.space_group_name_H-M   'P 1'
#
loop_
_entity.id
_entity.type
_entity.pdbx_description
1 polymer ?
#
loop_
_entity_poly.entity_id
_entity_poly.type
_entity_poly.pdbx_seq_one_letter_code
_entity_poly.pdbx_strand_id
1 'polypeptide(L)'
;MGTYFGLHIEDSIANTRAIGAVMGGLLGGPVVGGLVGLTGGLHRYSMGGMTALSCMISTIVEGLLGGLVHSVLIRRGRPDKVFSPLTAGAITCVAELVQMLIILLIARPFDDALHLVSNIAAPMMVTNTVGAALFMRILLDKRAMFEKYTSAFSATALKVAASTEGILRQGFNEVNSMKVAQVLYQELDIGAVAITDREKLLAFYWYWRRSPSTGQTHFIRLYAESN
;
A
#
# COMPACT_ATOMS: atom_id res chain seq x y z
N MET A 1 8.87 -12.79 -12.05
CA MET A 1 9.74 -11.76 -11.43
C MET A 1 10.36 -12.23 -10.12
N GLY A 2 9.60 -12.64 -9.08
CA GLY A 2 10.19 -13.14 -7.82
C GLY A 2 11.14 -14.34 -7.98
N THR A 3 10.81 -15.26 -8.87
CA THR A 3 11.66 -16.41 -9.26
C THR A 3 12.99 -16.00 -9.92
N TYR A 4 13.09 -14.82 -10.55
CA TYR A 4 14.29 -14.40 -11.29
C TYR A 4 15.32 -13.66 -10.42
N PHE A 5 14.95 -13.22 -9.22
CA PHE A 5 15.82 -12.50 -8.28
C PHE A 5 16.26 -13.36 -7.07
N GLY A 6 16.01 -14.66 -7.10
CA GLY A 6 16.55 -15.59 -6.10
C GLY A 6 18.04 -15.84 -6.33
N LEU A 7 18.86 -15.69 -5.29
CA LEU A 7 20.26 -16.11 -5.31
C LEU A 7 20.32 -17.59 -5.73
N HIS A 8 21.03 -17.86 -6.83
CA HIS A 8 21.25 -19.21 -7.33
C HIS A 8 22.33 -19.88 -6.48
N ILE A 9 21.89 -20.69 -5.52
CA ILE A 9 22.76 -21.60 -4.77
C ILE A 9 22.10 -22.98 -4.91
N GLU A 10 22.75 -23.86 -5.68
CA GLU A 10 22.42 -25.29 -5.86
C GLU A 10 20.95 -25.62 -6.18
N ASP A 11 20.55 -25.43 -7.45
CA ASP A 11 19.31 -25.96 -8.07
C ASP A 11 17.96 -25.62 -7.40
N SER A 12 17.93 -24.71 -6.44
CA SER A 12 16.69 -24.25 -5.79
C SER A 12 16.61 -22.73 -5.69
N ILE A 13 15.63 -22.16 -6.38
CA ILE A 13 15.37 -20.71 -6.42
C ILE A 13 14.81 -20.26 -5.06
N ALA A 14 15.52 -19.36 -4.37
CA ALA A 14 15.04 -18.74 -3.13
C ALA A 14 13.62 -18.16 -3.29
N ASN A 15 12.70 -18.63 -2.44
CA ASN A 15 11.25 -18.59 -2.69
C ASN A 15 10.60 -17.24 -2.33
N THR A 16 10.88 -16.16 -3.05
CA THR A 16 10.12 -14.89 -2.88
C THR A 16 8.65 -15.00 -3.34
N ARG A 17 8.25 -16.16 -3.90
CA ARG A 17 6.87 -16.48 -4.30
C ARG A 17 5.93 -16.57 -3.11
N ALA A 18 6.40 -17.10 -1.98
CA ALA A 18 5.63 -17.23 -0.74
C ALA A 18 5.13 -15.86 -0.26
N ILE A 19 5.96 -14.82 -0.40
CA ILE A 19 5.59 -13.44 -0.05
C ILE A 19 4.35 -13.02 -0.85
N GLY A 20 4.33 -13.24 -2.17
CA GLY A 20 3.20 -12.89 -3.02
C GLY A 20 1.91 -13.64 -2.65
N ALA A 21 2.00 -14.96 -2.43
CA ALA A 21 0.85 -15.79 -2.05
C ALA A 21 0.30 -15.42 -0.67
N VAL A 22 1.17 -15.34 0.34
CA VAL A 22 0.79 -14.99 1.72
C VAL A 22 0.22 -13.59 1.80
N MET A 23 0.85 -12.59 1.14
CA MET A 23 0.34 -11.22 1.13
C MET A 23 -0.98 -11.11 0.34
N GLY A 24 -1.12 -11.81 -0.78
CA GLY A 24 -2.37 -11.90 -1.53
C GLY A 24 -3.51 -12.48 -0.69
N GLY A 25 -3.22 -13.52 0.09
CA GLY A 25 -4.17 -14.07 1.06
C GLY A 25 -4.46 -13.11 2.21
N LEU A 26 -3.42 -12.54 2.81
CA LEU A 26 -3.55 -11.64 3.95
C LEU A 26 -4.34 -10.37 3.62
N LEU A 27 -4.28 -9.88 2.38
CA LEU A 27 -4.98 -8.66 1.95
C LEU A 27 -6.32 -8.94 1.28
N GLY A 28 -6.44 -10.03 0.53
CA GLY A 28 -7.60 -10.37 -0.30
C GLY A 28 -8.45 -11.55 0.21
N GLY A 29 -8.06 -12.17 1.32
CA GLY A 29 -8.73 -13.34 1.88
C GLY A 29 -8.35 -14.67 1.21
N PRO A 30 -8.96 -15.79 1.65
CA PRO A 30 -8.53 -17.15 1.31
C PRO A 30 -8.69 -17.47 -0.16
N VAL A 31 -9.73 -16.95 -0.83
CA VAL A 31 -9.95 -17.17 -2.26
C VAL A 31 -8.83 -16.53 -3.09
N VAL A 32 -8.50 -15.26 -2.80
CA VAL A 32 -7.43 -14.54 -3.51
C VAL A 32 -6.08 -15.19 -3.23
N GLY A 33 -5.78 -15.50 -1.96
CA GLY A 33 -4.56 -16.20 -1.57
C GLY A 33 -4.38 -17.56 -2.27
N GLY A 34 -5.45 -18.35 -2.33
CA GLY A 34 -5.44 -19.64 -3.05
C GLY A 34 -5.18 -19.49 -4.55
N LEU A 35 -5.78 -18.50 -5.22
CA LEU A 35 -5.57 -18.26 -6.65
C LEU A 35 -4.16 -17.73 -6.96
N VAL A 36 -3.64 -16.82 -6.14
CA VAL A 36 -2.25 -16.34 -6.25
C VAL A 36 -1.27 -17.49 -5.99
N GLY A 37 -1.57 -18.33 -4.99
CA GLY A 37 -0.78 -19.51 -4.69
C GLY A 37 -0.79 -20.54 -5.82
N LEU A 38 -1.95 -20.79 -6.44
CA LEU A 38 -2.12 -21.70 -7.58
C LEU A 38 -1.34 -21.21 -8.80
N THR A 39 -1.48 -19.93 -9.16
CA THR A 39 -0.78 -19.37 -10.32
C THR A 39 0.73 -19.36 -10.13
N GLY A 40 1.21 -18.98 -8.94
CA GLY A 40 2.63 -19.07 -8.59
C GLY A 40 3.16 -20.51 -8.55
N GLY A 41 2.37 -21.43 -7.98
CA GLY A 41 2.71 -22.84 -7.86
C GLY A 41 2.76 -23.56 -9.21
N LEU A 42 1.80 -23.30 -10.09
CA LEU A 42 1.79 -23.82 -11.46
C LEU A 42 3.01 -23.33 -12.25
N HIS A 43 3.39 -22.06 -12.10
CA HIS A 43 4.62 -21.54 -12.68
C HIS A 43 5.88 -22.24 -12.11
N ARG A 44 5.86 -22.70 -10.85
CA ARG A 44 6.97 -23.50 -10.30
C ARG A 44 6.99 -24.91 -10.86
N TYR A 45 5.81 -25.50 -10.98
CA TYR A 45 5.62 -26.84 -11.51
C TYR A 45 6.10 -26.93 -12.96
N SER A 46 5.84 -25.91 -13.77
CA SER A 46 6.30 -25.87 -15.17
C SER A 46 7.82 -25.79 -15.33
N MET A 47 8.56 -25.40 -14.30
CA MET A 47 10.04 -25.40 -14.32
C MET A 47 10.63 -26.79 -14.02
N GLY A 48 9.81 -27.77 -13.63
CA GLY A 48 10.26 -29.13 -13.35
C GLY A 48 11.17 -29.27 -12.12
N GLY A 49 11.71 -30.46 -11.91
CA GLY A 49 12.58 -30.82 -10.79
C GLY A 49 11.91 -31.67 -9.72
N MET A 50 12.72 -32.27 -8.85
CA MET A 50 12.28 -33.25 -7.84
C MET A 50 11.27 -32.65 -6.82
N THR A 51 11.33 -31.34 -6.58
CA THR A 51 10.45 -30.62 -5.64
C THR A 51 9.32 -29.85 -6.32
N ALA A 52 9.09 -30.04 -7.62
CA ALA A 52 8.12 -29.26 -8.39
C ALA A 52 6.68 -29.40 -7.82
N LEU A 53 6.28 -30.62 -7.49
CA LEU A 53 4.94 -30.93 -6.99
C LEU A 53 4.79 -30.48 -5.52
N SER A 54 5.78 -30.75 -4.68
CA SER A 54 5.78 -30.32 -3.27
C SER A 54 5.75 -28.80 -3.14
N CYS A 55 6.54 -28.07 -3.94
CA CYS A 55 6.56 -26.62 -3.94
C CYS A 55 5.26 -26.01 -4.48
N MET A 56 4.61 -26.65 -5.45
CA MET A 56 3.31 -26.19 -5.95
C MET A 56 2.25 -26.27 -4.84
N ILE A 57 2.15 -27.44 -4.18
CA ILE A 57 1.20 -27.64 -3.09
C ILE A 57 1.50 -26.69 -1.93
N SER A 58 2.78 -26.55 -1.54
CA SER A 58 3.16 -25.65 -0.45
C SER A 58 2.76 -24.21 -0.74
N THR A 59 3.02 -23.69 -1.95
CA THR A 59 2.67 -22.31 -2.30
C THR A 59 1.15 -22.06 -2.25
N ILE A 60 0.32 -23.04 -2.63
CA ILE A 60 -1.13 -22.94 -2.48
C ILE A 60 -1.52 -22.89 -1.01
N VAL A 61 -0.95 -23.77 -0.19
CA VAL A 61 -1.21 -23.82 1.26
C VAL A 61 -0.78 -22.52 1.94
N GLU A 62 0.37 -21.95 1.59
CA GLU A 62 0.84 -20.67 2.11
C GLU A 62 -0.15 -19.52 1.82
N GLY A 63 -0.65 -19.45 0.59
CA GLY A 63 -1.66 -18.45 0.21
C GLY A 63 -2.98 -18.63 0.96
N LEU A 64 -3.42 -19.87 1.14
CA LEU A 64 -4.60 -20.19 1.94
C LEU A 64 -4.40 -19.86 3.43
N LEU A 65 -3.23 -20.13 4.00
CA LEU A 65 -2.89 -19.79 5.37
C LEU A 65 -2.94 -18.27 5.60
N GLY A 66 -2.34 -17.48 4.69
CA GLY A 66 -2.43 -16.03 4.74
C GLY A 66 -3.88 -15.52 4.73
N GLY A 67 -4.72 -16.10 3.86
CA GLY A 67 -6.13 -15.72 3.76
C GLY A 67 -7.03 -16.24 4.88
N LEU A 68 -6.70 -17.38 5.48
CA LEU A 68 -7.39 -17.85 6.68
C LEU A 68 -7.11 -16.91 7.85
N VAL A 69 -5.85 -16.50 8.05
CA VAL A 69 -5.50 -15.55 9.10
C VAL A 69 -6.18 -14.20 8.88
N HIS A 70 -6.26 -13.71 7.63
CA HIS A 70 -7.08 -12.55 7.28
C HIS A 70 -8.54 -12.71 7.73
N SER A 71 -9.17 -13.83 7.40
CA SER A 71 -10.56 -14.11 7.75
C SER A 71 -10.77 -14.15 9.27
N VAL A 72 -9.82 -14.75 10.01
CA VAL A 72 -9.85 -14.80 11.48
C VAL A 72 -9.70 -13.41 12.09
N LEU A 73 -8.77 -12.59 11.58
CA LEU A 73 -8.53 -11.22 12.06
C LEU A 73 -9.74 -10.31 11.82
N ILE A 74 -10.36 -10.40 10.63
CA ILE A 74 -11.58 -9.66 10.32
C ILE A 74 -12.74 -10.11 11.19
N ARG A 75 -12.98 -11.42 11.35
CA ARG A 75 -14.04 -11.94 12.22
C ARG A 75 -13.86 -11.54 13.68
N ARG A 76 -12.62 -11.38 14.15
CA ARG A 76 -12.30 -10.89 15.51
C ARG A 76 -12.36 -9.37 15.65
N GLY A 77 -12.80 -8.64 14.62
CA GLY A 77 -12.91 -7.18 14.64
C GLY A 77 -11.57 -6.46 14.75
N ARG A 78 -10.47 -7.06 14.27
CA ARG A 78 -9.12 -6.47 14.30
C ARG A 78 -8.55 -6.28 12.88
N PRO A 79 -9.23 -5.53 12.00
CA PRO A 79 -8.74 -5.28 10.64
C PRO A 79 -7.41 -4.52 10.63
N ASP A 80 -7.15 -3.68 11.63
CA ASP A 80 -5.91 -2.88 11.72
C ASP A 80 -4.66 -3.75 11.82
N LYS A 81 -4.80 -4.94 12.43
CA LYS A 81 -3.70 -5.88 12.57
C LYS A 81 -3.35 -6.58 11.27
N VAL A 82 -4.27 -6.70 10.31
CA VAL A 82 -4.01 -7.30 8.98
C VAL A 82 -2.88 -6.56 8.27
N PHE A 83 -2.81 -5.24 8.47
CA PHE A 83 -1.82 -4.40 7.84
C PHE A 83 -0.53 -4.26 8.67
N SER A 84 -0.39 -4.94 9.81
CA SER A 84 0.78 -4.75 10.66
C SER A 84 1.99 -5.54 10.15
N PRO A 85 3.18 -4.93 10.01
CA PRO A 85 4.39 -5.60 9.52
C PRO A 85 4.77 -6.83 10.34
N LEU A 86 4.54 -6.75 11.66
CA LEU A 86 4.82 -7.84 12.58
C LEU A 86 3.93 -9.06 12.30
N THR A 87 2.64 -8.85 12.03
CA THR A 87 1.74 -9.97 11.68
C THR A 87 2.08 -10.57 10.32
N ALA A 88 2.38 -9.74 9.31
CA ALA A 88 2.78 -10.23 7.99
C ALA A 88 4.02 -11.12 8.10
N GLY A 89 5.06 -10.64 8.80
CA GLY A 89 6.27 -11.44 9.06
C GLY A 89 5.98 -12.72 9.85
N ALA A 90 5.20 -12.64 10.93
CA ALA A 90 4.88 -13.83 11.74
C ALA A 90 4.11 -14.89 10.94
N ILE A 91 3.14 -14.49 10.13
CA ILE A 91 2.37 -15.40 9.28
C ILE A 91 3.26 -16.02 8.21
N THR A 92 4.11 -15.23 7.56
CA THR A 92 5.07 -15.75 6.56
C THR A 92 6.04 -16.73 7.19
N CYS A 93 6.55 -16.46 8.40
CA CYS A 93 7.42 -17.40 9.12
C CYS A 93 6.72 -18.74 9.40
N VAL A 94 5.47 -18.70 9.88
CA VAL A 94 4.68 -19.93 10.11
C VAL A 94 4.39 -20.66 8.80
N ALA A 95 4.06 -19.92 7.73
CA ALA A 95 3.79 -20.49 6.41
C ALA A 95 5.04 -21.19 5.84
N GLU A 96 6.22 -20.58 6.00
CA GLU A 96 7.51 -21.14 5.60
C GLU A 96 7.85 -22.43 6.36
N LEU A 97 7.60 -22.46 7.68
CA LEU A 97 7.76 -23.67 8.48
C LEU A 97 6.85 -24.81 7.96
N VAL A 98 5.60 -24.49 7.65
CA VAL A 98 4.66 -25.45 7.06
C VAL A 98 5.14 -25.92 5.68
N GLN A 99 5.68 -25.01 4.85
CA GLN A 99 6.23 -25.38 3.55
C GLN A 99 7.40 -26.36 3.67
N MET A 100 8.37 -26.12 4.57
CA MET A 100 9.50 -27.05 4.75
C MET A 100 9.04 -28.43 5.18
N LEU A 101 8.00 -28.49 6.03
CA LEU A 101 7.39 -29.74 6.46
C LEU A 101 6.68 -30.47 5.29
N ILE A 102 5.96 -29.74 4.43
CA ILE A 102 5.35 -30.29 3.21
C ILE A 102 6.41 -30.85 2.26
N ILE A 103 7.54 -30.14 2.08
CA ILE A 103 8.64 -30.60 1.22
C ILE A 103 9.21 -31.92 1.75
N LEU A 104 9.52 -32.02 3.04
CA LEU A 104 10.06 -33.25 3.64
C LEU A 104 9.09 -34.45 3.57
N LEU A 105 7.78 -34.20 3.64
CA LEU A 105 6.77 -35.26 3.57
C LEU A 105 6.54 -35.79 2.15
N ILE A 106 6.63 -34.92 1.14
CA ILE A 106 6.22 -35.24 -0.24
C ILE A 106 7.40 -35.50 -1.16
N ALA A 107 8.50 -34.74 -1.03
CA ALA A 107 9.64 -34.87 -1.93
C ALA A 107 10.38 -36.20 -1.70
N ARG A 108 10.66 -36.91 -2.79
CA ARG A 108 11.42 -38.17 -2.81
C ARG A 108 12.54 -38.08 -3.84
N PRO A 109 13.74 -38.63 -3.57
CA PRO A 109 14.16 -39.34 -2.35
C PRO A 109 14.35 -38.43 -1.12
N PHE A 110 14.22 -38.99 0.09
CA PHE A 110 14.16 -38.21 1.34
C PHE A 110 15.50 -37.59 1.73
N ASP A 111 16.60 -38.28 1.47
CA ASP A 111 17.95 -37.80 1.78
C ASP A 111 18.27 -36.50 1.02
N ASP A 112 17.94 -36.45 -0.27
CA ASP A 112 18.12 -35.25 -1.09
C ASP A 112 17.20 -34.11 -0.62
N ALA A 113 15.97 -34.41 -0.21
CA ALA A 113 15.03 -33.43 0.32
C ALA A 113 15.51 -32.83 1.65
N LEU A 114 16.08 -33.66 2.54
CA LEU A 114 16.67 -33.23 3.81
C LEU A 114 17.88 -32.32 3.61
N HIS A 115 18.80 -32.70 2.73
CA HIS A 115 19.97 -31.89 2.38
C HIS A 115 19.55 -30.53 1.83
N LEU A 116 18.56 -30.52 0.92
CA LEU A 116 18.04 -29.30 0.33
C LEU A 116 17.39 -28.39 1.39
N VAL A 117 16.50 -28.92 2.23
CA VAL A 117 15.85 -28.15 3.30
C VAL A 117 16.88 -27.61 4.28
N SER A 118 17.88 -28.38 4.69
CA SER A 118 18.93 -27.93 5.61
C SER A 118 19.72 -26.73 5.06
N ASN A 119 19.99 -26.69 3.75
CA ASN A 119 20.74 -25.61 3.13
C ASN A 119 19.89 -24.35 2.90
N ILE A 120 18.59 -24.51 2.59
CA ILE A 120 17.73 -23.36 2.25
C ILE A 120 16.87 -22.84 3.40
N ALA A 121 16.68 -23.63 4.47
CA ALA A 121 15.71 -23.30 5.51
C ALA A 121 15.99 -21.96 6.19
N ALA A 122 17.22 -21.79 6.68
CA ALA A 122 17.63 -20.56 7.37
C ALA A 122 17.54 -19.31 6.46
N PRO A 123 18.17 -19.27 5.27
CA PRO A 123 18.10 -18.09 4.42
C PRO A 123 16.68 -17.79 3.91
N MET A 124 15.86 -18.81 3.63
CA MET A 124 14.51 -18.62 3.12
C MET A 124 13.55 -18.09 4.18
N MET A 125 13.59 -18.66 5.41
CA MET A 125 12.81 -18.14 6.54
C MET A 125 13.12 -16.68 6.83
N VAL A 126 14.41 -16.32 6.91
CA VAL A 126 14.82 -14.94 7.21
C VAL A 126 14.41 -14.00 6.09
N THR A 127 14.74 -14.33 4.85
CA THR A 127 14.47 -13.46 3.70
C THR A 127 12.98 -13.25 3.49
N ASN A 128 12.17 -14.30 3.59
CA ASN A 128 10.73 -14.21 3.34
C ASN A 128 10.00 -13.51 4.49
N THR A 129 10.38 -13.79 5.74
CA THR A 129 9.81 -13.10 6.92
C THR A 129 10.12 -11.61 6.90
N VAL A 130 11.38 -11.25 6.68
CA VAL A 130 11.81 -9.84 6.61
C VAL A 130 11.20 -9.17 5.38
N GLY A 131 11.21 -9.84 4.23
CA GLY A 131 10.63 -9.36 2.98
C GLY A 131 9.14 -9.06 3.09
N ALA A 132 8.36 -9.95 3.71
CA ALA A 132 6.94 -9.74 3.96
C ALA A 132 6.68 -8.57 4.92
N ALA A 133 7.46 -8.46 6.00
CA ALA A 133 7.36 -7.34 6.94
C ALA A 133 7.69 -6.00 6.27
N LEU A 134 8.76 -5.93 5.47
CA LEU A 134 9.14 -4.73 4.73
C LEU A 134 8.08 -4.37 3.67
N PHE A 135 7.58 -5.34 2.94
CA PHE A 135 6.52 -5.14 1.96
C PHE A 135 5.26 -4.54 2.61
N MET A 136 4.86 -5.10 3.75
CA MET A 136 3.72 -4.60 4.53
C MET A 136 3.98 -3.17 5.05
N ARG A 137 5.20 -2.87 5.51
CA ARG A 137 5.58 -1.52 5.96
C ARG A 137 5.51 -0.51 4.82
N ILE A 138 6.02 -0.85 3.65
CA ILE A 138 5.93 0.00 2.45
C ILE A 138 4.46 0.24 2.08
N LEU A 139 3.61 -0.78 2.12
CA LEU A 139 2.19 -0.64 1.85
C LEU A 139 1.49 0.29 2.86
N LEU A 140 1.79 0.14 4.15
CA LEU A 140 1.29 1.03 5.20
C LEU A 140 1.71 2.48 4.97
N ASP A 141 3.00 2.72 4.72
CA ASP A 141 3.54 4.06 4.47
C ASP A 141 2.87 4.70 3.25
N LYS A 142 2.65 3.92 2.18
CA LYS A 142 1.90 4.38 1.00
C LYS A 142 0.47 4.76 1.35
N ARG A 143 -0.25 3.92 2.11
CA ARG A 143 -1.62 4.23 2.55
C ARG A 143 -1.66 5.50 3.40
N ALA A 144 -0.79 5.62 4.39
CA ALA A 144 -0.71 6.79 5.26
C ALA A 144 -0.43 8.07 4.47
N MET A 145 0.42 7.99 3.45
CA MET A 145 0.65 9.09 2.52
C MET A 145 -0.63 9.46 1.75
N PHE A 146 -1.30 8.50 1.11
CA PHE A 146 -2.56 8.75 0.37
C PHE A 146 -3.66 9.34 1.26
N GLU A 147 -3.80 8.81 2.47
CA GLU A 147 -4.79 9.27 3.44
C GLU A 147 -4.47 10.70 3.89
N LYS A 148 -3.19 11.02 4.14
CA LYS A 148 -2.76 12.38 4.45
C LYS A 148 -3.04 13.36 3.30
N TYR A 149 -2.84 12.97 2.04
CA TYR A 149 -3.16 13.85 0.89
C TYR A 149 -4.68 14.08 0.73
N THR A 150 -5.48 13.02 0.84
CA THR A 150 -6.93 13.09 0.57
C THR A 150 -7.71 13.75 1.71
N SER A 151 -7.39 13.40 2.96
CA SER A 151 -8.07 13.96 4.13
C SER A 151 -7.64 15.40 4.39
N ALA A 152 -6.36 15.75 4.24
CA ALA A 152 -5.92 17.14 4.38
C ALA A 152 -6.59 18.02 3.34
N PHE A 153 -6.69 17.58 2.09
CA PHE A 153 -7.38 18.35 1.05
C PHE A 153 -8.87 18.57 1.38
N SER A 154 -9.58 17.52 1.79
CA SER A 154 -11.01 17.61 2.15
C SER A 154 -11.25 18.47 3.39
N ALA A 155 -10.40 18.33 4.41
CA ALA A 155 -10.45 19.14 5.62
C ALA A 155 -10.16 20.62 5.33
N THR A 156 -9.15 20.91 4.50
CA THR A 156 -8.86 22.27 4.05
C THR A 156 -10.02 22.86 3.24
N ALA A 157 -10.60 22.10 2.31
CA ALA A 157 -11.76 22.57 1.54
C ALA A 157 -12.96 22.88 2.44
N LEU A 158 -13.27 22.01 3.41
CA LEU A 158 -14.34 22.23 4.38
C LEU A 158 -14.04 23.42 5.30
N LYS A 159 -12.80 23.57 5.75
CA LYS A 159 -12.36 24.70 6.58
C LYS A 159 -12.46 26.03 5.83
N VAL A 160 -12.07 26.05 4.55
CA VAL A 160 -12.24 27.21 3.66
C VAL A 160 -13.74 27.52 3.48
N ALA A 161 -14.57 26.51 3.22
CA ALA A 161 -16.02 26.70 3.07
C ALA A 161 -16.64 27.30 4.35
N ALA A 162 -16.37 26.71 5.51
CA ALA A 162 -16.91 27.19 6.79
C ALA A 162 -16.40 28.61 7.15
N SER A 163 -15.14 28.92 6.86
CA SER A 163 -14.55 30.23 7.16
C SER A 163 -15.01 31.34 6.20
N THR A 164 -15.41 30.97 4.99
CA THR A 164 -15.87 31.93 3.96
C THR A 164 -17.39 32.05 3.89
N GLU A 165 -18.16 31.06 4.36
CA GLU A 165 -19.63 31.05 4.31
C GLU A 165 -20.27 32.33 4.89
N GLY A 166 -19.83 32.75 6.08
CA GLY A 166 -20.35 33.97 6.71
C GLY A 166 -20.06 35.25 5.93
N ILE A 167 -18.94 35.29 5.20
CA ILE A 167 -18.51 36.44 4.39
C ILE A 167 -19.22 36.43 3.03
N LEU A 168 -19.36 35.26 2.42
CA LEU A 168 -20.04 35.07 1.13
C LEU A 168 -21.55 35.33 1.23
N ARG A 169 -22.19 35.05 2.37
CA ARG A 169 -23.61 35.39 2.61
C ARG A 169 -23.88 36.90 2.57
N GLN A 170 -22.88 37.75 2.74
CA GLN A 170 -23.00 39.21 2.63
C GLN A 170 -22.85 39.71 1.19
N GLY A 171 -22.69 38.81 0.22
CA GLY A 171 -22.51 39.12 -1.19
C GLY A 171 -21.07 39.51 -1.56
N PHE A 172 -20.80 39.51 -2.87
CA PHE A 172 -19.50 39.84 -3.43
C PHE A 172 -19.36 41.37 -3.60
N ASN A 173 -18.50 41.98 -2.77
CA ASN A 173 -18.03 43.36 -2.92
C ASN A 173 -16.52 43.40 -2.72
N GLU A 174 -15.86 44.54 -2.96
CA GLU A 174 -14.39 44.65 -2.86
C GLU A 174 -13.86 44.29 -1.46
N VAL A 175 -14.57 44.70 -0.40
CA VAL A 175 -14.19 44.45 1.00
C VAL A 175 -14.34 42.97 1.39
N ASN A 176 -15.47 42.36 1.06
CA ASN A 176 -15.79 40.96 1.34
C ASN A 176 -14.91 40.02 0.50
N SER A 177 -14.72 40.34 -0.77
CA SER A 177 -13.86 39.58 -1.68
C SER A 177 -12.41 39.62 -1.22
N MET A 178 -11.93 40.77 -0.69
CA MET A 178 -10.58 40.85 -0.13
C MET A 178 -10.40 39.95 1.10
N LYS A 179 -11.41 39.89 1.99
CA LYS A 179 -11.38 38.97 3.14
C LYS A 179 -11.40 37.50 2.71
N VAL A 180 -12.23 37.14 1.72
CA VAL A 180 -12.26 35.78 1.17
C VAL A 180 -10.92 35.43 0.50
N ALA A 181 -10.32 36.35 -0.25
CA ALA A 181 -9.01 36.15 -0.88
C ALA A 181 -7.89 35.94 0.15
N GLN A 182 -7.93 36.65 1.28
CA GLN A 182 -7.00 36.44 2.40
C GLN A 182 -7.17 35.07 3.06
N VAL A 183 -8.41 34.65 3.34
CA VAL A 183 -8.69 33.33 3.92
C VAL A 183 -8.20 32.22 2.97
N LEU A 184 -8.49 32.34 1.67
CA LEU A 184 -8.01 31.40 0.66
C LEU A 184 -6.49 31.34 0.61
N TYR A 185 -5.80 32.48 0.66
CA TYR A 185 -4.35 32.52 0.67
C TYR A 185 -3.73 31.96 1.97
N GLN A 186 -4.40 32.12 3.12
CA GLN A 186 -3.91 31.60 4.40
C GLN A 186 -4.10 30.08 4.51
N GLU A 187 -5.22 29.58 4.02
CA GLU A 187 -5.60 28.17 4.14
C GLU A 187 -5.07 27.30 2.98
N LEU A 188 -4.72 27.90 1.83
CA LEU A 188 -4.18 27.21 0.66
C LEU A 188 -2.71 27.60 0.44
N ASP A 189 -1.86 26.63 0.07
CA ASP A 189 -0.46 26.89 -0.27
C ASP A 189 -0.33 27.37 -1.73
N ILE A 190 -0.79 28.59 -1.99
CA ILE A 190 -0.87 29.20 -3.33
C ILE A 190 -0.14 30.53 -3.41
N GLY A 191 0.32 30.90 -4.60
CA GLY A 191 1.14 32.10 -4.80
C GLY A 191 0.34 33.40 -4.85
N ALA A 192 -0.91 33.34 -5.33
CA ALA A 192 -1.83 34.48 -5.38
C ALA A 192 -3.28 34.03 -5.56
N VAL A 193 -4.22 34.88 -5.12
CA VAL A 193 -5.66 34.72 -5.27
C VAL A 193 -6.23 35.96 -5.95
N ALA A 194 -7.04 35.77 -7.00
CA ALA A 194 -7.83 36.82 -7.64
C ALA A 194 -9.32 36.47 -7.61
N ILE A 195 -10.15 37.41 -7.20
CA ILE A 195 -11.61 37.33 -7.29
C ILE A 195 -12.06 38.42 -8.27
N THR A 196 -12.77 38.02 -9.33
CA THR A 196 -13.20 38.94 -10.39
C THR A 196 -14.68 38.79 -10.68
N ASP A 197 -15.32 39.89 -11.07
CA ASP A 197 -16.64 39.93 -11.68
C ASP A 197 -16.49 40.05 -13.22
N ARG A 198 -17.61 40.11 -13.95
CA ARG A 198 -17.68 40.29 -15.41
C ARG A 198 -17.07 41.62 -15.88
N GLU A 199 -17.15 42.66 -15.05
CA GLU A 199 -16.71 44.02 -15.43
C GLU A 199 -15.41 44.46 -14.73
N LYS A 200 -15.15 43.99 -13.50
CA LYS A 200 -14.02 44.48 -12.69
C LYS A 200 -13.40 43.42 -11.80
N LEU A 201 -12.15 43.66 -11.40
CA LEU A 201 -11.45 42.85 -10.40
C LEU A 201 -11.91 43.27 -8.99
N LEU A 202 -12.47 42.34 -8.21
CA LEU A 202 -13.04 42.60 -6.89
C LEU A 202 -11.99 42.48 -5.78
N ALA A 203 -11.05 41.54 -5.90
CA ALA A 203 -9.94 41.41 -4.96
C ALA A 203 -8.73 40.73 -5.62
N PHE A 204 -7.54 41.17 -5.23
CA PHE A 204 -6.29 40.52 -5.58
C PHE A 204 -5.39 40.50 -4.36
N TYR A 205 -4.98 39.31 -3.93
CA TYR A 205 -4.10 39.13 -2.79
C TYR A 205 -2.92 38.26 -3.20
N TRP A 206 -1.71 38.81 -3.05
CA TRP A 206 -0.45 38.14 -3.32
C TRP A 206 0.56 38.58 -2.27
N TYR A 207 1.42 37.65 -1.83
CA TYR A 207 2.53 37.96 -0.95
C TYR A 207 3.69 37.02 -1.28
N TRP A 208 4.92 37.54 -1.23
CA TRP A 208 6.11 36.76 -1.57
C TRP A 208 6.45 35.83 -0.40
N ARG A 209 5.89 34.62 -0.41
CA ARG A 209 6.24 33.55 0.54
C ARG A 209 7.17 32.57 -0.18
N ARG A 210 8.33 32.29 0.43
CA ARG A 210 9.31 31.32 -0.08
C ARG A 210 8.64 29.93 -0.02
N SER A 211 8.08 29.47 -1.15
CA SER A 211 7.45 28.15 -1.25
C SER A 211 8.49 27.06 -0.95
N PRO A 212 8.30 26.20 0.06
CA PRO A 212 9.12 25.03 0.23
C PRO A 212 8.63 23.96 -0.75
N SER A 213 9.43 23.72 -1.79
CA SER A 213 9.60 22.43 -2.49
C SER A 213 8.90 22.12 -3.82
N THR A 214 8.06 22.99 -4.40
CA THR A 214 7.58 22.75 -5.78
C THR A 214 7.60 24.03 -6.61
N GLY A 215 8.44 24.07 -7.65
CA GLY A 215 8.60 25.20 -8.58
C GLY A 215 7.39 25.51 -9.47
N GLN A 216 6.17 25.25 -9.01
CA GLN A 216 4.92 25.65 -9.66
C GLN A 216 4.16 26.61 -8.74
N THR A 217 4.10 27.87 -9.14
CA THR A 217 3.29 28.89 -8.47
C THR A 217 1.83 28.67 -8.86
N HIS A 218 1.03 28.06 -7.99
CA HIS A 218 -0.40 27.88 -8.25
C HIS A 218 -1.14 29.20 -8.05
N PHE A 219 -1.92 29.59 -9.06
CA PHE A 219 -2.77 30.79 -9.07
C PHE A 219 -4.23 30.38 -9.10
N ILE A 220 -5.04 30.90 -8.18
CA ILE A 220 -6.49 30.65 -8.16
C ILE A 220 -7.22 31.92 -8.59
N ARG A 221 -8.06 31.78 -9.63
CA ARG A 221 -9.01 32.82 -10.06
C ARG A 221 -10.44 32.34 -9.79
N LEU A 222 -11.17 33.07 -8.94
CA LEU A 222 -12.59 32.84 -8.68
C LEU A 222 -13.44 33.87 -9.43
N TYR A 223 -14.48 33.39 -10.10
CA TYR A 223 -15.48 34.22 -10.75
C TYR A 223 -16.69 34.35 -9.82
N ALA A 224 -17.00 35.59 -9.43
CA ALA A 224 -18.24 35.90 -8.75
C ALA A 224 -19.30 36.19 -9.81
N GLU A 225 -20.33 35.34 -9.91
CA GLU A 225 -21.55 35.71 -10.63
C GLU A 225 -22.48 36.41 -9.63
N SER A 226 -22.64 37.72 -9.80
CA SER A 226 -23.72 38.44 -9.13
C SER A 226 -25.05 38.02 -9.77
N ASN A 227 -26.02 37.67 -8.93
CA ASN A 227 -27.40 37.39 -9.34
C ASN A 227 -28.17 38.71 -9.43
#